data_AF-D0P2N6-F1
#
_entry.id   AF-D0P2N6-F1
#
_cell.length_a   1.000
_cell.length_b   1.000
_cell.length_c   1.000
_cell.angle_alpha   90.00
_cell.angle_beta   90.00
_cell.angle_gamma   90.00
#
_symmetry.space_group_name_H-M   'P 1'
#
loop_
_entity.id
_entity.type
_entity.pdbx_description
1 polymer ?
#
loop_
_entity_poly.entity_id
_entity_poly.type
_entity_poly.pdbx_seq_one_letter_code
_entity_poly.pdbx_strand_id
1 'polypeptide(L)' 'MIIRQQAQRKPPKAKHLRNYYWSSRKIADKLNAIQWHHHLRGQNEMADCLANLAMDSKRSFQMHVTSDTAQLQR' A
#
# COMPACT_ATOMS: atom_id res chain seq x y z
N MET A 1 -9.36 -0.41 -10.96
CA MET A 1 -8.47 0.32 -10.04
C MET A 1 -8.75 -0.10 -8.60
N ILE A 2 -7.73 -0.41 -7.81
CA ILE A 2 -7.84 -0.98 -6.45
C ILE A 2 -8.58 -0.05 -5.48
N ILE A 3 -8.34 1.26 -5.57
CA ILE A 3 -9.00 2.27 -4.73
C ILE A 3 -10.52 2.27 -4.93
N ARG A 4 -10.99 2.20 -6.19
CA ARG A 4 -12.43 2.09 -6.48
C ARG A 4 -13.04 0.78 -5.96
N GLN A 5 -12.27 -0.32 -5.99
CA GLN A 5 -12.71 -1.61 -5.43
C GLN A 5 -12.92 -1.50 -3.92
N GLN A 6 -11.98 -0.87 -3.21
CA GLN A 6 -12.12 -0.61 -1.78
C GLN A 6 -13.27 0.34 -1.47
N ALA A 7 -13.39 1.46 -2.17
CA ALA A 7 -14.47 2.43 -1.97
C ALA A 7 -15.86 1.81 -2.20
N GLN A 8 -16.03 1.04 -3.28
CA GLN A 8 -17.31 0.41 -3.64
C GLN A 8 -17.54 -0.95 -2.97
N ARG A 9 -16.60 -1.41 -2.14
CA ARG A 9 -16.60 -2.75 -1.54
C ARG A 9 -16.75 -3.89 -2.57
N LYS A 10 -16.20 -3.72 -3.77
CA LYS A 10 -16.26 -4.71 -4.85
C LYS A 10 -14.97 -5.52 -4.92
N PRO A 11 -15.00 -6.85 -4.69
CA PRO A 11 -13.80 -7.67 -4.78
C PRO A 11 -13.23 -7.71 -6.21
N PRO A 12 -11.93 -8.01 -6.36
CA PRO A 12 -11.32 -8.18 -7.67
C PRO A 12 -11.89 -9.39 -8.41
N LYS A 13 -11.97 -9.29 -9.75
CA LYS A 13 -12.41 -10.38 -10.63
C LYS A 13 -11.42 -11.57 -10.61
N ALA A 14 -10.12 -11.28 -10.44
CA ALA A 14 -9.08 -12.29 -10.35
C ALA A 14 -9.19 -13.07 -9.03
N LYS A 15 -9.39 -14.39 -9.11
CA LYS A 15 -9.67 -15.25 -7.95
C LYS A 15 -8.54 -15.22 -6.91
N HIS A 16 -7.28 -15.23 -7.35
CA HIS A 16 -6.11 -15.26 -6.46
C HIS A 16 -5.95 -13.98 -5.62
N LEU A 17 -6.57 -12.86 -6.00
CA LEU A 17 -6.51 -11.60 -5.24
C LEU A 17 -7.65 -11.43 -4.24
N ARG A 18 -8.69 -12.27 -4.29
CA ARG A 18 -9.89 -12.10 -3.45
C ARG A 18 -9.58 -12.23 -1.97
N ASN A 19 -8.69 -13.14 -1.60
CA ASN A 19 -8.32 -13.36 -0.20
C ASN A 19 -7.61 -12.12 0.37
N TYR A 20 -6.62 -11.59 -0.35
CA TYR A 20 -5.91 -10.37 0.04
C TYR A 20 -6.84 -9.17 0.15
N TYR A 21 -7.78 -9.03 -0.79
CA TYR A 21 -8.79 -7.97 -0.75
C TYR A 21 -9.62 -8.02 0.54
N TRP A 22 -10.15 -9.18 0.91
CA TRP A 22 -10.97 -9.32 2.12
C TRP A 22 -10.18 -9.11 3.41
N SER A 23 -8.94 -9.59 3.48
CA SER A 23 -8.06 -9.33 4.63
C SER A 23 -7.78 -7.84 4.79
N SER A 24 -7.42 -7.15 3.70
CA SER A 24 -7.24 -5.70 3.70
C SER A 24 -8.52 -4.95 4.10
N ARG A 25 -9.67 -5.39 3.59
CA ARG A 25 -10.96 -4.76 3.90
C ARG A 25 -11.33 -4.87 5.37
N LYS A 26 -11.15 -6.05 5.99
CA LYS A 26 -11.39 -6.24 7.43
C LYS A 26 -10.56 -5.28 8.28
N ILE A 27 -9.30 -5.04 7.90
CA ILE A 27 -8.43 -4.08 8.60
C ILE A 27 -8.93 -2.65 8.38
N ALA A 28 -9.30 -2.29 7.15
CA ALA A 28 -9.85 -0.98 6.85
C ALA A 28 -11.15 -0.67 7.60
N ASP A 29 -12.04 -1.66 7.74
CA ASP A 29 -13.27 -1.53 8.51
C ASP A 29 -12.96 -1.38 10.02
N LYS A 30 -11.96 -2.10 10.56
CA LYS A 30 -11.48 -1.91 11.95
C LYS A 30 -10.91 -0.52 12.21
N LEU A 31 -10.24 0.07 11.23
CA LEU A 31 -9.67 1.41 11.30
C LEU A 31 -10.68 2.52 10.99
N ASN A 32 -11.94 2.17 10.70
CA ASN A 32 -12.97 3.10 10.24
C ASN A 32 -12.49 3.96 9.05
N ALA A 33 -11.85 3.35 8.05
CA ALA A 33 -11.40 4.07 6.86
C ALA A 33 -12.62 4.53 6.02
N ILE A 34 -12.84 5.85 5.97
CA ILE A 34 -14.01 6.47 5.31
C ILE A 34 -13.72 6.81 3.84
N GLN A 35 -12.50 7.22 3.52
CA GLN A 35 -12.14 7.73 2.19
C GLN A 35 -10.92 7.03 1.60
N TRP A 36 -10.90 6.92 0.28
CA TRP A 36 -9.83 6.27 -0.48
C TRP A 36 -9.37 7.22 -1.60
N HIS A 37 -8.13 7.71 -1.48
CA HIS A 37 -7.56 8.65 -2.44
C HIS A 37 -6.46 7.98 -3.26
N HIS A 38 -6.40 8.36 -4.54
CA HIS A 38 -5.29 8.00 -5.38
C HIS A 38 -4.25 9.10 -5.34
N HIS A 39 -3.06 8.76 -4.87
CA HIS A 39 -1.89 9.60 -5.00
C HIS A 39 -1.02 9.06 -6.13
N LEU A 40 -0.49 9.98 -6.94
CA LEU A 40 0.54 9.64 -7.92
C LEU A 40 1.80 9.18 -7.20
N ARG A 41 2.65 8.39 -7.87
CA ARG A 41 3.88 7.83 -7.26
C ARG A 41 4.77 8.92 -6.63
N GLY A 42 4.98 10.03 -7.35
CA GLY A 42 5.77 11.16 -6.84
C GLY A 42 5.14 11.94 -5.69
N GLN A 43 3.89 11.65 -5.32
CA GLN A 43 3.22 12.23 -4.15
C GLN A 43 3.16 11.23 -2.97
N ASN A 44 3.62 10.00 -3.16
CA ASN A 44 3.64 8.94 -2.15
C ASN A 44 5.05 8.34 -2.01
N GLU A 45 6.07 9.21 -2.03
CA GLU A 45 7.48 8.84 -2.11
C GLU A 45 7.94 7.93 -0.96
N MET A 46 7.41 8.13 0.24
CA MET A 46 7.80 7.35 1.42
C MET A 46 7.36 5.88 1.31
N ALA A 47 6.09 5.64 0.97
CA ALA A 47 5.60 4.28 0.78
C ALA A 47 6.29 3.60 -0.41
N ASP A 48 6.63 4.40 -1.43
CA ASP A 48 7.35 3.92 -2.61
C ASP A 48 8.77 3.45 -2.27
N CYS A 49 9.53 4.28 -1.55
CA CYS A 49 10.87 3.95 -1.08
C CYS A 49 10.88 2.68 -0.23
N LEU A 50 9.96 2.60 0.75
CA LEU A 50 9.85 1.43 1.63
C LEU A 50 9.53 0.15 0.84
N ALA A 51 8.63 0.23 -0.15
CA ALA A 51 8.31 -0.91 -0.99
C ALA A 51 9.52 -1.36 -1.83
N ASN A 52 10.23 -0.42 -2.46
CA ASN A 52 11.43 -0.72 -3.25
C ASN A 52 12.51 -1.37 -2.36
N LEU A 53 12.78 -0.78 -1.19
CA LEU A 53 13.78 -1.30 -0.26
C LEU A 53 13.45 -2.72 0.24
N ALA A 54 12.17 -3.00 0.53
CA ALA A 54 11.74 -4.35 0.93
C ALA A 54 11.91 -5.36 -0.23
N MET A 55 11.63 -4.95 -1.47
CA MET A 55 11.83 -5.79 -2.66
C MET A 55 13.32 -6.09 -2.89
N ASP A 56 14.18 -5.08 -2.79
CA ASP A 56 15.62 -5.22 -3.01
C ASP A 56 16.29 -6.08 -1.93
N SER A 57 15.96 -5.81 -0.67
CA SER A 57 16.49 -6.55 0.47
C SER A 57 15.88 -7.94 0.65
N LYS A 58 14.70 -8.18 0.06
CA LYS A 58 13.87 -9.40 0.23
C LYS A 58 13.60 -9.72 1.70
N ARG A 59 13.55 -8.70 2.56
CA ARG A 59 13.34 -8.82 4.01
C ARG A 59 12.13 -8.01 4.43
N SER A 60 11.40 -8.53 5.42
CA SER A 60 10.32 -7.81 6.08
C SER A 60 10.88 -7.13 7.33
N PHE A 61 10.86 -5.81 7.38
CA PHE A 61 11.31 -5.03 8.53
C PHE A 61 10.57 -3.69 8.59
N GLN A 62 10.65 -3.05 9.76
CA GLN A 62 10.10 -1.73 9.98
C GLN A 62 11.25 -0.72 10.03
N MET A 63 11.10 0.39 9.32
CA MET A 63 12.12 1.43 9.22
C MET A 63 11.47 2.80 9.34
N HIS A 64 12.16 3.72 10.01
CA HIS A 64 11.80 5.13 9.98
C HIS A 64 12.50 5.79 8.78
N VAL A 65 11.75 6.27 7.80
CA VAL A 65 12.32 7.00 6.67
C VAL A 65 12.64 8.42 7.14
N THR A 66 13.92 8.72 7.30
CA THR A 66 14.42 10.09 7.50
C THR A 66 14.83 10.68 6.16
N SER A 67 15.02 12.00 6.08
CA SER A 67 15.38 12.68 4.82
C SER A 67 16.64 12.10 4.15
N ASP A 68 17.57 11.55 4.95
CA ASP A 68 18.82 10.96 4.44
C ASP A 68 18.60 9.59 3.78
N THR A 69 17.61 8.80 4.20
CA THR A 69 17.37 7.47 3.63
C THR A 69 16.60 7.51 2.30
N ALA A 70 15.82 8.57 2.07
CA ALA A 70 15.15 8.79 0.79
C ALA A 70 16.11 9.17 -0.36
N GLN A 71 17.30 9.72 -0.05
CA GLN A 71 18.30 10.14 -1.04
C GLN A 71 19.14 8.97 -1.58
N LEU A 72 19.27 7.86 -0.83
CA LEU A 72 20.06 6.68 -1.21
C LEU A 72 19.46 5.87 -2.38
N GLN A 73 18.26 6.21 -2.84
CA GLN A 73 17.56 5.50 -3.93
C GLN A 73 17.33 6.35 -5.19
N ARG A 74 17.98 7.52 -5.31
CA ARG A 74 17.98 8.32 -6.55
C ARG A 74 19.17 8.01 -7.44
#